data_AF-A0A453ILH9-F1
#
_entry.id   AF-A0A453ILH9-F1
#
_cell.length_a   1.000
_cell.length_b   1.000
_cell.length_c   1.000
_cell.angle_alpha   90.00
_cell.angle_beta   90.00
_cell.angle_gamma   90.00
#
_symmetry.space_group_name_H-M   'P 1'
#
loop_
_entity.id
_entity.type
_entity.pdbx_description
1 polymer ?
#
loop_
_entity_poly.entity_id
_entity_poly.type
_entity_poly.pdbx_seq_one_letter_code
_entity_poly.pdbx_strand_id
1 'polypeptide(L)'
;MVASAARKNAGVLALFDVDGTLTAPRKEVTPEMLEFMKRLRENVTVGVVGGSDLVKISEQLGKSVITDYDYVFSENGLVAHKDGKLIGTQSLKTYLGDDQLKEFINFTLHYIADLDIPIKRGTFIEFRSGMINVSPIGRNCSQEERDDFEKYDKVQIVL
;
A
#
# COMPACT_ATOMS: atom_id res chain seq x y z
N MET A 1 -27.03 -9.87 -13.53
CA MET A 1 -27.29 -9.59 -12.11
C MET A 1 -27.77 -10.87 -11.46
N VAL A 2 -26.93 -11.49 -10.63
CA VAL A 2 -27.40 -12.54 -9.72
C VAL A 2 -27.70 -11.82 -8.41
N ALA A 3 -28.95 -11.85 -7.97
CA ALA A 3 -29.32 -11.33 -6.67
C ALA A 3 -28.53 -12.10 -5.60
N SER A 4 -27.78 -11.40 -4.76
CA SER A 4 -27.13 -12.01 -3.60
C SER A 4 -28.22 -12.65 -2.75
N ALA A 5 -28.23 -13.97 -2.63
CA ALA A 5 -28.94 -14.62 -1.54
C ALA A 5 -28.50 -13.97 -0.22
N ALA A 6 -29.41 -13.86 0.75
CA ALA A 6 -29.06 -13.35 2.06
C ALA A 6 -27.92 -14.22 2.63
N ARG A 7 -26.76 -13.61 2.88
CA ARG A 7 -25.61 -14.31 3.49
C ARG A 7 -26.04 -14.86 4.85
N LYS A 8 -25.53 -16.03 5.22
CA LYS A 8 -25.86 -16.66 6.52
C LYS A 8 -25.58 -15.72 7.70
N ASN A 9 -24.51 -14.93 7.62
CA ASN A 9 -24.08 -14.00 8.66
C ASN A 9 -23.93 -12.57 8.11
N ALA A 10 -25.05 -11.92 7.80
CA ALA A 10 -25.08 -10.61 7.14
C ALA A 10 -24.42 -9.44 7.92
N GLY A 11 -24.08 -9.62 9.21
CA GLY A 11 -23.42 -8.62 10.05
C GLY A 11 -21.90 -8.80 10.21
N VAL A 12 -21.30 -9.81 9.58
CA VAL A 12 -19.88 -10.14 9.75
C VAL A 12 -19.08 -9.77 8.49
N LEU A 13 -18.01 -9.00 8.69
CA LEU A 13 -16.98 -8.72 7.70
C LEU A 13 -15.69 -9.43 8.09
N ALA A 14 -15.17 -10.29 7.21
CA ALA A 14 -13.84 -10.83 7.30
C ALA A 14 -12.92 -10.03 6.35
N LEU A 15 -11.98 -9.29 6.94
CA LEU A 15 -11.04 -8.43 6.21
C LEU A 15 -9.63 -9.01 6.32
N PHE A 16 -8.98 -9.21 5.18
CA PHE A 16 -7.68 -9.88 5.12
C PHE A 16 -6.61 -8.97 4.55
N ASP A 17 -5.43 -9.00 5.16
CA ASP A 17 -4.22 -8.53 4.49
C ASP A 17 -3.89 -9.43 3.28
N VAL A 18 -3.07 -8.94 2.36
CA VAL A 18 -2.74 -9.66 1.12
C VAL A 18 -1.46 -10.49 1.28
N ASP A 19 -0.30 -9.84 1.27
CA ASP A 19 1.01 -10.52 1.24
C ASP A 19 1.35 -11.14 2.60
N GLY A 20 1.68 -12.42 2.62
CA GLY A 20 1.97 -13.15 3.86
C GLY A 20 0.71 -13.62 4.63
N THR A 21 -0.48 -13.21 4.21
CA THR A 21 -1.77 -13.65 4.79
C THR A 21 -2.56 -14.52 3.82
N LEU A 22 -2.95 -13.96 2.66
CA LEU A 22 -3.65 -14.72 1.60
C LEU A 22 -2.67 -15.38 0.63
N THR A 23 -1.46 -14.83 0.51
CA THR A 23 -0.40 -15.40 -0.32
C THR A 23 0.85 -15.67 0.51
N ALA A 24 1.70 -16.58 0.05
CA ALA A 24 3.07 -16.60 0.54
C ALA A 24 3.78 -15.28 0.16
N PRO A 25 4.80 -14.84 0.93
CA PRO A 25 5.48 -13.58 0.67
C PRO A 25 5.96 -13.44 -0.78
N ARG A 26 5.51 -12.38 -1.46
CA ARG A 26 5.81 -12.03 -2.86
C ARG A 26 5.44 -13.11 -3.88
N LYS A 27 4.48 -13.96 -3.58
CA LYS A 27 3.97 -15.00 -4.50
C LYS A 27 2.50 -14.78 -4.83
N GLU A 28 2.05 -15.44 -5.89
CA GLU A 28 0.64 -15.51 -6.27
C GLU A 28 -0.15 -16.41 -5.30
N VAL A 29 -1.44 -16.15 -5.21
CA VAL A 29 -2.41 -16.93 -4.43
C VAL A 29 -2.54 -18.34 -5.00
N THR A 30 -2.72 -19.33 -4.11
CA THR A 30 -2.94 -20.71 -4.55
C THR A 30 -4.40 -20.92 -4.99
N PRO A 31 -4.67 -21.87 -5.92
CA PRO A 31 -6.04 -22.22 -6.29
C PRO A 31 -6.89 -22.68 -5.10
N GLU A 32 -6.27 -23.37 -4.13
CA GLU A 32 -6.93 -23.80 -2.90
C GLU A 32 -7.40 -22.61 -2.05
N MET A 33 -6.56 -21.58 -1.89
CA MET A 33 -6.93 -20.38 -1.16
C MET A 33 -8.04 -19.61 -1.87
N LEU A 34 -7.96 -19.45 -3.20
CA LEU A 34 -9.04 -18.82 -3.98
C LEU A 34 -10.38 -19.53 -3.78
N GLU A 35 -10.38 -20.86 -3.81
CA GLU A 35 -11.58 -21.66 -3.60
C GLU A 35 -12.10 -21.54 -2.16
N PHE A 36 -11.21 -21.50 -1.18
CA PHE A 36 -11.58 -21.22 0.21
C PHE A 36 -12.25 -19.86 0.36
N MET A 37 -11.70 -18.81 -0.24
CA MET A 37 -12.24 -17.45 -0.16
C MET A 37 -13.63 -17.34 -0.80
N LYS A 38 -13.86 -18.04 -1.93
CA LYS A 38 -15.19 -18.12 -2.57
C LYS A 38 -16.22 -18.74 -1.63
N ARG A 39 -15.90 -19.89 -1.02
CA ARG A 39 -16.80 -20.55 -0.05
C ARG A 39 -17.05 -19.68 1.19
N LEU A 40 -16.02 -18.95 1.66
CA LEU A 40 -16.18 -18.03 2.78
C LEU A 40 -17.19 -16.91 2.45
N ARG A 41 -17.09 -16.34 1.23
CA ARG A 41 -17.95 -15.26 0.74
C ARG A 41 -19.43 -15.62 0.65
N GLU A 42 -19.76 -16.90 0.51
CA GLU A 42 -21.15 -17.38 0.58
C GLU A 42 -21.76 -17.22 1.98
N ASN A 43 -20.93 -17.16 3.03
CA ASN A 43 -21.37 -17.16 4.42
C ASN A 43 -21.25 -15.79 5.09
N VAL A 44 -20.19 -15.03 4.81
CA VAL A 44 -19.89 -13.71 5.39
C VAL A 44 -19.51 -12.72 4.29
N THR A 45 -19.51 -11.41 4.59
CA THR A 45 -18.90 -10.43 3.70
C THR A 45 -17.38 -10.56 3.78
N VAL A 46 -16.72 -10.58 2.62
CA VAL A 46 -15.26 -10.76 2.54
C VAL A 46 -14.63 -9.56 1.85
N GLY A 47 -13.59 -9.01 2.46
CA GLY A 47 -12.78 -7.96 1.87
C GLY A 47 -11.29 -8.25 1.95
N VAL A 48 -10.53 -7.55 1.11
CA VAL A 48 -9.06 -7.52 1.18
C VAL A 48 -8.59 -6.09 1.38
N VAL A 49 -7.50 -5.92 2.13
CA VAL A 49 -6.82 -4.65 2.35
C VAL A 49 -5.33 -4.83 2.18
N GLY A 50 -4.66 -3.90 1.49
CA GLY A 50 -3.22 -3.93 1.34
C GLY A 50 -2.63 -2.54 1.15
N GLY A 51 -1.39 -2.35 1.58
CA GLY A 51 -0.66 -1.09 1.39
C GLY A 51 -0.19 -0.86 -0.04
N SER A 52 -0.21 -1.90 -0.87
CA SER A 52 0.13 -1.83 -2.29
C SER A 52 -0.99 -1.20 -3.12
N ASP A 53 -0.63 -0.70 -4.30
CA ASP A 53 -1.59 -0.34 -5.34
C ASP A 53 -2.40 -1.56 -5.83
N LEU A 54 -3.49 -1.28 -6.52
CA LEU A 54 -4.39 -2.31 -7.04
C LEU A 54 -3.71 -3.24 -8.06
N VAL A 55 -2.70 -2.76 -8.80
CA VAL A 55 -1.98 -3.57 -9.80
C VAL A 55 -1.25 -4.70 -9.09
N LYS A 56 -0.47 -4.39 -8.06
CA LYS A 56 0.24 -5.39 -7.25
C LYS A 56 -0.70 -6.34 -6.53
N ILE A 57 -1.80 -5.83 -5.97
CA ILE A 57 -2.82 -6.70 -5.37
C ILE A 57 -3.39 -7.66 -6.42
N SER A 58 -3.60 -7.20 -7.66
CA SER A 58 -4.11 -8.04 -8.76
C SER A 58 -3.08 -9.05 -9.26
N GLU A 59 -1.79 -8.74 -9.20
CA GLU A 59 -0.71 -9.70 -9.47
C GLU A 59 -0.75 -10.86 -8.45
N GLN A 60 -1.00 -10.55 -7.18
CA GLN A 60 -1.04 -11.57 -6.12
C GLN A 60 -2.35 -12.37 -6.08
N LEU A 61 -3.50 -11.71 -6.23
CA LEU A 61 -4.82 -12.32 -6.04
C LEU A 61 -5.55 -12.65 -7.35
N GLY A 62 -4.96 -12.29 -8.49
CA GLY A 62 -5.56 -12.47 -9.81
C GLY A 62 -6.30 -11.22 -10.32
N LYS A 63 -6.47 -11.17 -11.65
CA LYS A 63 -7.04 -10.01 -12.37
C LYS A 63 -8.50 -9.72 -12.03
N SER A 64 -9.24 -10.69 -11.49
CA SER A 64 -10.65 -10.57 -11.10
C SER A 64 -10.84 -10.10 -9.65
N VAL A 65 -9.79 -9.68 -8.95
CA VAL A 65 -9.84 -9.31 -7.52
C VAL A 65 -10.98 -8.37 -7.14
N ILE A 66 -11.28 -7.34 -7.95
CA ILE A 66 -12.33 -6.34 -7.68
C ILE A 66 -13.73 -6.98 -7.64
N THR A 67 -13.92 -8.09 -8.36
CA THR A 67 -15.20 -8.81 -8.42
C THR A 67 -15.22 -10.07 -7.55
N ASP A 68 -14.05 -10.61 -7.19
CA ASP A 68 -13.92 -11.83 -6.38
C ASP A 68 -14.21 -11.59 -4.90
N TYR A 69 -14.01 -10.37 -4.42
CA TYR A 69 -14.28 -9.93 -3.05
C TYR A 69 -15.40 -8.89 -3.01
N ASP A 70 -16.06 -8.77 -1.86
CA ASP A 70 -17.11 -7.75 -1.67
C ASP A 70 -16.51 -6.37 -1.48
N TYR A 71 -15.35 -6.28 -0.82
CA TYR A 71 -14.56 -5.06 -0.67
C TYR A 71 -13.10 -5.28 -1.09
N VAL A 72 -12.53 -4.30 -1.79
CA VAL A 72 -11.10 -4.28 -2.13
C VAL A 72 -10.55 -2.90 -1.77
N PHE A 73 -9.64 -2.87 -0.81
CA PHE A 73 -8.98 -1.67 -0.31
C PHE A 73 -7.50 -1.69 -0.68
N SER A 74 -7.13 -1.02 -1.77
CA SER A 74 -5.73 -0.79 -2.12
C SER A 74 -5.21 0.49 -1.48
N GLU A 75 -3.90 0.59 -1.34
CA GLU A 75 -3.22 1.73 -0.71
C GLU A 75 -3.79 2.04 0.68
N ASN A 76 -3.99 0.99 1.49
CA ASN A 76 -4.63 1.05 2.82
C ASN A 76 -6.04 1.64 2.82
N GLY A 77 -6.78 1.48 1.72
CA GLY A 77 -8.15 1.96 1.57
C GLY A 77 -8.28 3.38 1.04
N LEU A 78 -7.17 4.02 0.65
CA LEU A 78 -7.23 5.25 -0.13
C LEU A 78 -7.91 5.05 -1.48
N VAL A 79 -7.87 3.83 -2.02
CA VAL A 79 -8.70 3.43 -3.16
C VAL A 79 -9.55 2.24 -2.72
N ALA A 80 -10.87 2.44 -2.72
CA ALA A 80 -11.84 1.50 -2.16
C ALA A 80 -12.86 1.08 -3.22
N HIS A 81 -13.01 -0.22 -3.42
CA HIS A 81 -14.06 -0.80 -4.25
C HIS A 81 -15.02 -1.63 -3.40
N LYS A 82 -16.30 -1.60 -3.76
CA LYS A 82 -17.35 -2.46 -3.24
C LYS A 82 -18.17 -3.05 -4.37
N ASP A 83 -18.37 -4.37 -4.37
CA ASP A 83 -19.16 -5.08 -5.38
C ASP A 83 -18.72 -4.75 -6.83
N GLY A 84 -17.42 -4.72 -7.08
CA GLY A 84 -16.86 -4.36 -8.39
C GLY A 84 -16.82 -2.85 -8.69
N LYS A 85 -17.39 -2.00 -7.83
CA LYS A 85 -17.55 -0.56 -8.09
C LYS A 85 -16.66 0.28 -7.18
N LEU A 86 -16.05 1.31 -7.74
CA LEU A 86 -15.31 2.30 -6.98
C LEU A 86 -16.27 3.06 -6.04
N ILE A 87 -15.97 3.07 -4.74
CA ILE A 87 -16.77 3.78 -3.72
C ILE A 87 -16.03 4.96 -3.09
N GLY A 88 -14.71 5.03 -3.26
CA GLY A 88 -13.92 6.15 -2.74
C GLY A 88 -12.50 6.13 -3.28
N THR A 89 -12.00 7.33 -3.56
CA THR A 89 -10.58 7.59 -3.77
C THR A 89 -10.17 8.76 -2.89
N GLN A 90 -8.96 8.69 -2.34
CA GLN A 90 -8.34 9.75 -1.60
C GLN A 90 -6.86 9.83 -1.96
N SER A 91 -6.28 11.01 -1.87
CA SER A 91 -4.84 11.21 -1.99
C SER A 91 -4.36 12.23 -0.98
N LEU A 92 -3.09 12.12 -0.60
CA LEU A 92 -2.39 13.08 0.24
C LEU A 92 -2.47 14.49 -0.34
N LYS A 93 -2.39 14.62 -1.67
CA LYS A 93 -2.55 15.90 -2.37
C LYS A 93 -3.93 16.51 -2.15
N THR A 94 -4.98 15.73 -2.35
CA THR A 94 -6.35 16.23 -2.17
C THR A 94 -6.63 16.55 -0.69
N TYR A 95 -6.03 15.81 0.23
CA TYR A 95 -6.23 15.98 1.67
C TYR A 95 -5.51 17.22 2.23
N LEU A 96 -4.22 17.40 1.91
CA LEU A 96 -3.41 18.51 2.44
C LEU A 96 -3.46 19.78 1.58
N GLY A 97 -3.61 19.64 0.26
CA GLY A 97 -3.50 20.74 -0.68
C GLY A 97 -2.06 21.17 -1.00
N ASP A 98 -1.91 21.91 -2.09
CA ASP A 98 -0.59 22.22 -2.67
C ASP A 98 0.25 23.17 -1.80
N ASP A 99 -0.35 24.03 -0.98
CA ASP A 99 0.40 24.96 -0.12
C ASP A 99 1.13 24.24 1.02
N GLN A 100 0.43 23.36 1.75
CA GLN A 100 1.06 22.56 2.81
C GLN A 100 2.10 21.58 2.25
N LEU A 101 1.81 20.98 1.09
CA LEU A 101 2.75 20.10 0.42
C LEU A 101 4.03 20.83 0.00
N LYS A 102 3.88 22.01 -0.61
CA LYS A 102 5.03 22.86 -1.01
C LYS A 102 5.86 23.27 0.20
N GLU A 103 5.23 23.66 1.30
CA GLU A 103 5.93 23.99 2.55
C GLU A 103 6.75 22.79 3.06
N PHE A 104 6.14 21.62 3.18
CA PHE A 104 6.81 20.39 3.62
C PHE A 104 7.96 19.98 2.69
N ILE A 105 7.74 20.03 1.38
CA ILE A 105 8.75 19.66 0.37
C ILE A 105 9.92 20.64 0.42
N ASN A 106 9.68 21.95 0.48
CA ASN A 106 10.74 22.96 0.55
C ASN A 106 11.59 22.77 1.81
N PHE A 107 10.95 22.58 2.97
CA PHE A 107 11.67 22.29 4.21
C PHE A 107 12.54 21.04 4.08
N THR A 108 11.97 19.94 3.58
CA THR A 108 12.68 18.66 3.44
C THR A 108 13.86 18.77 2.48
N LEU A 109 13.70 19.48 1.35
CA LEU A 109 14.78 19.70 0.38
C LEU A 109 15.91 20.53 0.98
N HIS A 110 15.61 21.62 1.69
CA HIS A 110 16.63 22.43 2.37
C HIS A 110 17.36 21.61 3.44
N TYR A 111 16.62 20.91 4.30
CA TYR A 111 17.20 20.05 5.34
C TYR A 111 18.15 19.01 4.72
N ILE A 112 17.71 18.26 3.72
CA ILE A 112 18.55 17.24 3.06
C ILE A 112 19.73 17.87 2.33
N ALA A 113 19.59 19.05 1.73
CA ALA A 113 20.70 19.74 1.08
C ALA A 113 21.84 20.03 2.07
N ASP A 114 21.50 20.42 3.30
CA ASP A 114 22.46 20.83 4.33
C ASP A 114 23.03 19.65 5.15
N LEU A 115 22.46 18.44 5.04
CA LEU A 115 22.99 17.25 5.72
C LEU A 115 24.42 16.91 5.27
N ASP A 116 25.35 16.79 6.22
CA ASP A 116 26.70 16.29 5.96
C ASP A 116 26.74 14.75 6.12
N ILE A 117 26.34 14.06 5.05
CA ILE A 117 26.35 12.59 4.99
C ILE A 117 27.33 12.10 3.92
N PRO A 118 27.95 10.92 4.08
CA PRO A 118 29.02 10.46 3.20
C PRO A 118 28.62 10.37 1.72
N ILE A 119 27.36 10.03 1.45
CA ILE A 119 26.85 9.78 0.11
C ILE A 119 25.44 10.38 -0.05
N LYS A 120 25.24 11.14 -1.13
CA LYS A 120 23.93 11.56 -1.64
C LYS A 120 23.76 11.07 -3.09
N ARG A 121 22.54 10.66 -3.44
CA ARG A 121 22.17 10.18 -4.78
C ARG A 121 21.02 11.02 -5.33
N GLY A 122 19.87 10.42 -5.56
CA GLY A 122 18.69 11.08 -6.10
C GLY A 122 17.42 10.39 -5.62
N THR A 123 16.27 11.01 -5.90
CA THR A 123 14.97 10.60 -5.34
C THR A 123 14.99 10.69 -3.81
N PHE A 124 15.31 11.88 -3.30
CA PHE A 124 15.30 12.20 -1.86
C PHE A 124 13.88 12.32 -1.29
N ILE A 125 12.94 12.74 -2.13
CA ILE A 125 11.52 12.85 -1.85
C ILE A 125 10.79 12.10 -2.97
N GLU A 126 10.05 11.07 -2.63
CA GLU A 126 9.21 10.30 -3.54
C GLU A 126 7.75 10.47 -3.10
N PHE A 127 6.98 11.19 -3.93
CA PHE A 127 5.56 11.40 -3.69
C PHE A 127 4.75 10.18 -4.13
N ARG A 128 3.89 9.67 -3.26
CA ARG A 128 2.94 8.58 -3.53
C ARG A 128 1.51 9.04 -3.23
N SER A 129 0.51 8.27 -3.64
CA SER A 129 -0.89 8.66 -3.45
C SER A 129 -1.21 8.96 -1.98
N GLY A 130 -0.73 8.13 -1.05
CA GLY A 130 -1.03 8.24 0.37
C GLY A 130 0.06 8.76 1.28
N MET A 131 1.27 8.97 0.77
CA MET A 131 2.44 9.25 1.61
C MET A 131 3.54 9.93 0.81
N ILE A 132 4.50 10.52 1.52
CA ILE A 132 5.78 10.96 0.95
C ILE A 132 6.87 10.11 1.58
N ASN A 133 7.66 9.42 0.75
CA ASN A 133 8.85 8.73 1.21
C ASN A 133 10.04 9.71 1.15
N VAL A 134 10.69 9.93 2.29
CA VAL A 134 11.87 10.78 2.40
C VAL A 134 13.09 9.90 2.68
N SER A 135 14.17 10.11 1.93
CA SER A 135 15.43 9.37 2.07
C SER A 135 16.61 10.34 1.97
N PRO A 136 17.40 10.55 3.04
CA PRO A 136 18.55 11.45 3.00
C PRO A 136 19.63 11.06 1.98
N ILE A 137 19.96 9.77 1.88
CA ILE A 137 20.85 9.25 0.84
C ILE A 137 20.21 9.28 -0.56
N GLY A 138 18.89 9.18 -0.65
CA GLY A 138 18.11 9.11 -1.89
C GLY A 138 17.90 7.67 -2.36
N ARG A 139 16.69 7.36 -2.86
CA ARG A 139 16.28 5.99 -3.24
C ARG A 139 17.01 5.41 -4.46
N ASN A 140 17.70 6.24 -5.23
CA ASN A 140 18.48 5.79 -6.39
C ASN A 140 19.88 5.25 -6.00
N CYS A 141 20.17 5.07 -4.71
CA CYS A 141 21.42 4.46 -4.25
C CYS A 141 21.49 2.96 -4.59
N SER A 142 22.70 2.42 -4.64
CA SER A 142 22.91 0.98 -4.76
C SER A 142 22.52 0.25 -3.47
N GLN A 143 22.42 -1.08 -3.53
CA GLN A 143 22.16 -1.88 -2.32
C GLN A 143 23.33 -1.78 -1.32
N GLU A 144 24.57 -1.79 -1.80
CA GLU A 144 25.77 -1.61 -0.96
C GLU A 144 25.75 -0.23 -0.26
N GLU A 145 25.47 0.83 -1.01
CA GLU A 145 25.35 2.18 -0.45
C GLU A 145 24.22 2.29 0.58
N ARG A 146 23.12 1.57 0.36
CA ARG A 146 22.00 1.51 1.30
C ARG A 146 22.38 0.82 2.60
N ASP A 147 23.07 -0.31 2.53
CA ASP A 147 23.52 -1.08 3.68
C ASP A 147 24.53 -0.27 4.51
N ASP A 148 25.40 0.48 3.84
CA ASP A 148 26.36 1.37 4.51
C ASP A 148 25.69 2.60 5.13
N PHE A 149 24.70 3.19 4.45
CA PHE A 149 23.89 4.25 5.03
C PHE A 149 23.10 3.79 6.25
N GLU A 150 22.55 2.58 6.24
CA GLU A 150 21.86 2.00 7.40
C GLU A 150 22.80 1.88 8.62
N LYS A 151 24.05 1.46 8.40
CA LYS A 151 25.06 1.42 9.47
C LYS A 151 25.40 2.83 9.97
N TYR A 152 25.60 3.77 9.05
CA TYR A 152 25.90 5.16 9.38
C TYR A 152 24.77 5.80 10.21
N ASP A 153 23.52 5.69 9.75
CA ASP A 153 22.32 6.26 10.40
C ASP A 153 22.11 5.72 11.82
N LYS A 154 22.34 4.41 12.04
CA LYS A 154 22.26 3.79 13.38
C LYS A 154 23.26 4.34 14.38
N VAL A 155 24.41 4.83 13.92
CA VAL A 155 25.47 5.37 14.78
C VAL A 155 25.28 6.86 15.03
N GLN A 156 24.66 7.56 14.09
CA GLN A 156 24.42 9.01 14.13
C GLN A 156 23.10 9.37 14.83
N ILE A 157 22.57 8.54 15.74
CA ILE A 157 21.45 8.93 16.60
C ILE A 157 21.91 10.08 17.50
N VAL A 158 21.76 11.29 16.99
CA VAL A 158 21.73 12.54 17.73
C VAL A 158 20.30 13.04 17.59
N LEU A 159 19.47 12.63 18.54
CA LEU A 159 18.42 13.50 19.05
C LEU A 159 19.00 14.28 20.22
#